data_AF-W9JMX4-F1
#
_entry.id   AF-W9JMX4-F1
#
_cell.length_a   1.000
_cell.length_b   1.000
_cell.length_c   1.000
_cell.angle_alpha   90.00
_cell.angle_beta   90.00
_cell.angle_gamma   90.00
#
_symmetry.space_group_name_H-M   'P 1'
#
loop_
_entity.id
_entity.type
_entity.pdbx_description
1 polymer ?
#
loop_
_entity_poly.entity_id
_entity_poly.type
_entity_poly.pdbx_seq_one_letter_code
_entity_poly.pdbx_strand_id
1 'polypeptide(L)'
;MQISALITLFSLAIGTNAWAQAGNGEWIANNKIYDVTNSGFAKATMEACTYRNTETRVPIGQPCKYWLDGNGRIGSGVCREDQYMYYCA
;
A
#
# COMPACT_ATOMS: atom_id res chain seq x y z
N MET A 1 -17.09 -32.08 6.39
CA MET A 1 -15.94 -31.37 6.99
C MET A 1 -16.17 -29.88 6.81
N GLN A 2 -16.57 -29.18 7.87
CA GLN A 2 -16.71 -27.72 7.87
C GLN A 2 -15.31 -27.11 7.87
N ILE A 3 -14.91 -26.47 6.77
CA ILE A 3 -13.72 -25.63 6.73
C ILE A 3 -14.12 -24.33 7.41
N SER A 4 -13.71 -24.19 8.67
CA SER A 4 -13.86 -22.96 9.45
C SER A 4 -13.14 -21.85 8.69
N ALA A 5 -13.91 -20.93 8.10
CA ALA A 5 -13.37 -19.69 7.58
C ALA A 5 -12.80 -18.92 8.76
N LEU A 6 -11.47 -18.95 8.91
CA LEU A 6 -10.73 -18.04 9.77
C LEU A 6 -11.08 -16.62 9.31
N ILE A 7 -12.00 -15.99 10.02
CA ILE A 7 -12.20 -14.55 9.96
C ILE A 7 -10.98 -13.97 10.67
N THR A 8 -9.88 -13.84 9.93
CA THR A 8 -8.71 -13.12 10.38
C THR A 8 -9.17 -11.67 10.50
N LEU A 9 -9.48 -11.24 11.73
CA LEU A 9 -9.68 -9.84 12.07
C LEU A 9 -8.35 -9.14 11.79
N PHE A 10 -8.20 -8.62 10.56
CA PHE A 10 -7.15 -7.67 10.23
C PHE A 10 -7.47 -6.40 11.01
N SER A 11 -6.98 -6.34 12.25
CA SER A 11 -6.75 -5.07 12.90
C SER A 11 -5.77 -4.33 12.00
N LEU A 12 -6.29 -3.43 11.16
CA LEU A 12 -5.46 -2.53 10.37
C LEU A 12 -4.63 -1.76 11.40
N ALA A 13 -3.36 -2.12 11.56
CA ALA A 13 -2.47 -1.40 12.43
C ALA A 13 -2.25 -0.04 11.76
N ILE A 14 -3.05 0.94 12.17
CA ILE A 14 -2.99 2.32 11.70
C ILE A 14 -1.64 2.87 12.15
N GLY A 15 -0.60 2.72 11.33
CA GLY A 15 0.75 3.20 11.62
C GLY A 15 1.88 2.33 11.08
N THR A 16 1.59 1.09 10.65
CA THR A 16 2.63 0.19 10.12
C THR A 16 2.62 0.18 8.60
N ASN A 17 3.81 0.21 8.01
CA ASN A 17 4.05 -0.11 6.60
C ASN A 17 3.64 -1.56 6.38
N ALA A 18 2.48 -1.78 5.75
CA ALA A 18 1.92 -3.11 5.63
C ALA A 18 1.10 -3.27 4.35
N TRP A 19 1.23 -4.47 3.80
CA TRP A 19 0.43 -4.99 2.69
C TRP A 19 -0.44 -6.11 3.23
N ALA A 20 -1.68 -6.19 2.76
CA ALA A 20 -2.58 -7.27 3.09
C ALA A 20 -3.14 -7.88 1.81
N GLN A 21 -3.38 -9.19 1.85
CA GLN A 21 -3.97 -9.90 0.72
C GLN A 21 -5.50 -9.78 0.78
N ALA A 22 -6.11 -9.30 -0.29
CA ALA A 22 -7.55 -9.29 -0.47
C ALA A 22 -8.07 -10.72 -0.71
N GLY A 23 -9.39 -10.92 -0.58
CA GLY A 23 -10.02 -12.24 -0.75
C GLY A 23 -9.84 -12.86 -2.15
N ASN A 24 -9.49 -12.05 -3.15
CA ASN A 24 -9.17 -12.50 -4.52
C ASN A 24 -7.68 -12.86 -4.72
N GLY A 25 -6.87 -12.79 -3.67
CA GLY A 25 -5.44 -13.10 -3.71
C GLY A 25 -4.53 -11.92 -4.09
N GLU A 26 -5.07 -10.75 -4.40
CA GLU A 26 -4.26 -9.56 -4.71
C GLU A 26 -3.65 -8.96 -3.43
N TRP A 27 -2.42 -8.46 -3.53
CA TRP A 27 -1.78 -7.73 -2.44
C TRP A 27 -2.09 -6.24 -2.57
N ILE A 28 -2.59 -5.65 -1.47
CA ILE A 28 -3.04 -4.28 -1.42
C ILE A 28 -2.34 -3.58 -0.27
N ALA A 29 -1.74 -2.43 -0.56
CA ALA A 29 -1.05 -1.61 0.42
C ALA A 29 -2.03 -0.95 1.40
N ASN A 30 -1.55 -0.51 2.56
CA ASN A 30 -2.31 0.43 3.38
C ASN A 30 -2.30 1.84 2.77
N ASN A 31 -3.34 2.63 3.06
CA ASN A 31 -3.34 4.08 2.78
C ASN A 31 -2.42 4.81 3.76
N LYS A 32 -1.11 4.65 3.59
CA LYS A 32 -0.07 5.26 4.42
C LYS A 32 0.93 6.02 3.58
N ILE A 33 1.41 7.09 4.18
CA ILE A 33 2.42 7.98 3.62
C ILE A 33 3.57 8.05 4.62
N TYR A 34 4.79 7.85 4.12
CA TYR A 34 6.01 7.96 4.92
C TYR A 34 7.18 8.40 4.05
N ASP A 35 8.22 8.91 4.68
CA ASP A 35 9.42 9.34 3.98
C ASP A 35 10.30 8.15 3.61
N VAL A 36 10.64 8.05 2.33
CA VAL A 36 11.58 7.06 1.81
C VAL A 36 12.89 7.75 1.45
N THR A 37 14.02 7.26 1.97
CA THR A 37 15.35 7.92 1.85
C THR A 37 16.29 7.22 0.85
N ASN A 38 15.91 6.06 0.32
CA ASN A 38 16.79 5.25 -0.55
C ASN A 38 17.10 5.84 -1.94
N SER A 39 16.48 6.96 -2.33
CA SER A 39 16.78 7.68 -3.57
C SER A 39 17.78 8.83 -3.38
N GLY A 40 18.49 8.89 -2.25
CA GLY A 40 19.42 9.97 -1.91
C GLY A 40 18.75 11.24 -1.35
N PHE A 41 17.41 11.31 -1.37
CA PHE A 41 16.61 12.36 -0.73
C PHE A 41 15.36 11.73 -0.12
N ALA A 42 15.04 12.12 1.12
CA ALA A 42 13.77 11.77 1.75
C ALA A 42 12.62 12.44 0.99
N LYS A 43 11.65 11.63 0.56
CA LYS A 43 10.41 12.14 -0.04
C LYS A 43 9.21 11.34 0.44
N ALA A 44 8.14 12.05 0.78
CA ALA A 44 6.87 11.47 1.18
C ALA A 44 6.37 10.53 0.08
N THR A 45 6.08 9.29 0.44
CA THR A 45 5.77 8.20 -0.48
C THR A 45 4.54 7.45 0.03
N MET A 46 3.52 7.25 -0.81
CA MET A 46 2.43 6.32 -0.50
C MET A 46 2.97 4.89 -0.52
N GLU A 47 2.64 4.08 0.47
CA GLU A 47 2.99 2.64 0.54
C GLU A 47 2.59 1.91 -0.76
N ALA A 48 1.49 2.31 -1.39
CA ALA A 48 1.03 1.74 -2.65
C ALA A 48 2.05 1.86 -3.80
N CYS A 49 3.03 2.74 -3.66
CA CYS A 49 4.11 3.00 -4.60
C CYS A 49 5.47 2.49 -4.14
N THR A 50 5.49 1.52 -3.22
CA THR A 50 6.69 0.75 -2.90
C THR A 50 6.56 -0.71 -3.31
N TYR A 51 7.68 -1.42 -3.44
CA TYR A 51 7.63 -2.87 -3.50
C TYR A 51 7.15 -3.41 -2.14
N ARG A 52 6.29 -4.42 -2.19
CA ARG A 52 5.69 -5.04 -1.00
C ARG A 52 6.71 -5.32 0.09
N ASN A 53 6.41 -4.84 1.30
CA ASN A 53 7.23 -5.00 2.51
C ASN A 53 8.65 -4.42 2.36
N THR A 54 8.79 -3.38 1.54
CA THR A 54 10.04 -2.63 1.39
C THR A 54 9.75 -1.14 1.44
N GLU A 55 10.80 -0.36 1.64
CA GLU A 55 10.76 1.09 1.47
C GLU A 55 11.23 1.49 0.07
N THR A 56 11.30 0.56 -0.88
CA THR A 56 11.80 0.80 -2.24
C THR A 56 10.67 1.23 -3.14
N ARG A 57 10.77 2.44 -3.72
CA ARG A 57 9.78 2.95 -4.68
C ARG A 57 9.73 2.07 -5.92
N VAL A 58 8.53 1.80 -6.41
CA VAL A 58 8.34 1.27 -7.75
C VAL A 58 8.50 2.41 -8.77
N PRO A 59 8.83 2.11 -10.04
CA PRO A 59 8.91 3.14 -11.09
C PRO A 59 7.58 3.91 -11.28
N ILE A 60 7.68 5.19 -11.67
CA ILE A 60 6.52 5.98 -12.12
C ILE A 60 5.78 5.24 -13.24
N GLY A 61 4.44 5.30 -13.21
CA GLY A 61 3.57 4.64 -14.17
C GLY A 61 3.23 3.19 -13.83
N GLN A 62 3.86 2.60 -12.81
CA GLN A 62 3.45 1.28 -12.31
C GLN A 62 2.07 1.34 -11.64
N PRO A 63 1.24 0.29 -11.79
CA PRO A 63 -0.05 0.23 -11.14
C PRO A 63 0.10 0.15 -9.63
N CYS A 64 -0.80 0.80 -8.91
CA CYS A 64 -0.81 0.84 -7.45
C CYS A 64 -2.23 0.59 -6.92
N LYS A 65 -2.32 -0.04 -5.75
CA LYS A 65 -3.58 -0.34 -5.06
C LYS A 65 -3.41 -0.19 -3.56
N TYR A 66 -4.40 0.40 -2.89
CA TYR A 66 -4.38 0.57 -1.45
C TYR A 66 -5.77 0.51 -0.81
N TRP A 67 -5.84 0.14 0.47
CA TRP A 67 -7.07 0.15 1.26
C TRP A 67 -7.44 1.58 1.64
N LEU A 68 -8.57 2.09 1.13
CA LEU A 68 -9.09 3.41 1.47
C LEU A 68 -9.50 3.52 2.93
N ASP A 69 -10.04 2.43 3.48
CA ASP A 69 -10.53 2.33 4.85
C ASP A 69 -10.60 0.86 5.30
N GLY A 70 -10.95 0.64 6.57
CA GLY A 70 -11.10 -0.69 7.17
C GLY A 70 -12.33 -1.49 6.69
N ASN A 71 -13.19 -0.94 5.82
CA ASN A 71 -14.37 -1.63 5.29
C ASN A 71 -14.08 -2.38 3.98
N GLY A 72 -12.81 -2.51 3.59
CA GLY A 72 -12.40 -3.22 2.38
C GLY A 72 -12.57 -2.43 1.09
N ARG A 73 -12.72 -1.10 1.18
CA ARG A 73 -12.72 -0.23 -0.01
C ARG A 73 -11.29 -0.08 -0.53
N ILE A 74 -11.11 -0.23 -1.85
CA ILE A 74 -9.80 -0.21 -2.50
C ILE A 74 -9.73 0.99 -3.44
N GLY A 75 -8.69 1.80 -3.29
CA GLY A 75 -8.26 2.79 -4.25
C GLY A 75 -7.23 2.17 -5.20
N SER A 76 -7.27 2.57 -6.47
CA SER A 76 -6.32 2.09 -7.49
C SER A 76 -5.97 3.19 -8.47
N GLY A 77 -4.75 3.15 -9.00
CA GLY A 77 -4.26 4.10 -9.99
C GLY A 77 -2.89 3.71 -10.50
N VAL A 78 -2.09 4.71 -10.85
CA VAL A 78 -0.67 4.57 -11.20
C VAL A 78 0.20 5.45 -10.31
N CYS A 79 1.43 5.01 -10.07
CA CYS A 79 2.39 5.79 -9.31
C CYS A 79 2.83 7.02 -10.08
N ARG A 80 2.76 8.18 -9.43
CA ARG A 80 3.17 9.48 -9.92
C ARG A 80 4.08 10.16 -8.91
N GLU A 81 4.78 11.18 -9.40
CA GLU A 81 5.62 12.04 -8.59
C GLU A 81 5.29 13.50 -8.88
N ASP A 82 5.14 14.31 -7.83
CA ASP A 82 5.15 15.76 -7.92
C ASP A 82 6.27 16.36 -7.07
N GLN A 83 6.28 17.68 -6.87
CA GLN A 83 7.31 18.37 -6.09
C GLN A 83 7.41 17.85 -4.63
N TYR A 84 6.31 17.37 -4.06
CA TYR A 84 6.20 17.04 -2.63
C TYR A 84 6.16 15.54 -2.38
N MET A 85 5.69 14.73 -3.34
CA MET A 85 5.26 13.38 -3.03
C MET A 85 5.40 12.38 -4.19
N TYR A 86 5.61 11.12 -3.83
CA TYR A 86 5.38 9.94 -4.65
C TYR A 86 4.03 9.30 -4.25
N TYR A 87 3.04 9.29 -5.14
CA TYR A 87 1.66 8.95 -4.78
C TYR A 87 0.95 8.12 -5.86
N CYS A 88 -0.13 7.46 -5.44
CA CYS A 88 -1.00 6.65 -6.30
C CYS A 88 -2.18 7.48 -6.79
N ALA A 89 -2.33 7.64 -8.12
CA ALA A 89 -3.31 8.52 -8.75
C ALA A 89 -4.00 7.92 -9.98
#